data_AF-U9U3S0-F1
#
_entry.id   AF-U9U3S0-F1
#
_cell.length_a   1.000
_cell.length_b   1.000
_cell.length_c   1.000
_cell.angle_alpha   90.00
_cell.angle_beta   90.00
_cell.angle_gamma   90.00
#
_symmetry.space_group_name_H-M   'P 1'
#
loop_
_entity.id
_entity.type
_entity.pdbx_description
1 polymer ?
#
loop_
_entity_poly.entity_id
_entity_poly.type
_entity_poly.pdbx_seq_one_letter_code
_entity_poly.pdbx_strand_id
1 'polypeptide(L)'
;MNIPQYNGTVHPDEWALKAHPTFSIYKDGIKRKLDQMKFEGGEGGDTTAFLAEFRSHCDKAEIDNPQEIKNRLLRTYSSNEFFKNEFSKRVTGVTSIDEIYKLYSEVISDSSKAIKYGPEFLIAIKHLVTGKYLSSREINYQTGSKRQVVFCGEKILNENCWWYLSCENQSHKDEFQKNKVLYDDVVYLTHKKTGTTLSLSDFYRSPKTSYAEDIKFFFLQYIVFNLHGLI
;
A
#
# COMPACT_ATOMS: atom_id res chain seq x y z
N MET A 1 12.68 -20.72 51.10
CA MET A 1 12.59 -20.51 49.63
C MET A 1 12.03 -21.80 49.07
N ASN A 2 10.78 -21.81 48.58
CA ASN A 2 10.20 -23.01 47.98
C ASN A 2 10.87 -23.23 46.63
N ILE A 3 11.60 -24.34 46.49
CA ILE A 3 12.21 -24.73 45.22
C ILE A 3 11.09 -25.34 44.37
N PRO A 4 10.73 -24.75 43.24
CA PRO A 4 9.71 -25.32 42.36
C PRO A 4 10.14 -26.71 41.86
N GLN A 5 9.19 -27.64 41.76
CA GLN A 5 9.45 -29.03 41.35
C GLN A 5 9.42 -29.17 39.82
N TYR A 6 10.29 -30.02 39.27
CA TYR A 6 10.34 -30.33 37.84
C TYR A 6 9.07 -31.07 37.40
N ASN A 7 8.43 -30.60 36.33
CA ASN A 7 7.16 -31.11 35.83
C ASN A 7 7.28 -32.03 34.60
N GLY A 8 8.49 -32.29 34.10
CA GLY A 8 8.74 -33.24 33.01
C GLY A 8 8.32 -32.79 31.60
N THR A 9 7.81 -31.55 31.42
CA THR A 9 7.30 -31.08 30.12
C THR A 9 8.32 -30.32 29.27
N VAL A 10 9.45 -29.94 29.85
CA VAL A 10 10.57 -29.25 29.19
C VAL A 10 11.89 -29.94 29.52
N HIS A 11 12.94 -29.72 28.73
CA HIS A 11 14.26 -30.29 29.03
C HIS A 11 14.74 -29.86 30.44
N PRO A 12 15.40 -30.72 31.24
CA PRO A 12 15.82 -30.39 32.60
C PRO A 12 16.62 -29.09 32.73
N ASP A 13 17.47 -28.79 31.75
CA ASP A 13 18.28 -27.56 31.72
C ASP A 13 17.43 -26.30 31.45
N GLU A 14 16.43 -26.42 30.58
CA GLU A 14 15.48 -25.34 30.31
C GLU A 14 14.64 -25.05 31.56
N TRP A 15 14.27 -26.11 32.29
CA TRP A 15 13.61 -25.95 33.56
C TRP A 15 14.51 -25.22 34.58
N ALA A 16 15.73 -25.69 34.82
CA ALA A 16 16.64 -25.06 35.78
C ALA A 16 16.85 -23.56 35.51
N LEU A 17 16.94 -23.17 34.23
CA LEU A 17 17.00 -21.77 33.81
C LEU A 17 15.70 -21.01 34.13
N LYS A 18 14.54 -21.56 33.75
CA LYS A 18 13.22 -20.92 33.99
C LYS A 18 12.86 -20.80 35.47
N ALA A 19 13.38 -21.70 36.31
CA ALA A 19 13.20 -21.69 37.76
C ALA A 19 13.94 -20.56 38.46
N HIS A 20 15.03 -20.08 37.86
CA HIS A 20 15.95 -19.17 38.52
C HIS A 20 15.40 -17.72 38.50
N PRO A 21 15.50 -16.94 39.60
CA PRO A 21 15.00 -15.56 39.64
C PRO A 21 15.57 -14.62 38.57
N THR A 22 16.76 -14.91 38.03
CA THR A 22 17.33 -14.12 36.91
C THR A 22 16.53 -14.26 35.62
N PHE A 23 15.75 -15.33 35.45
CA PHE A 23 14.91 -15.51 34.28
C PHE A 23 13.79 -14.47 34.20
N SER A 24 13.16 -14.10 35.33
CA SER A 24 12.17 -13.01 35.32
C SER A 24 12.82 -11.67 34.98
N ILE A 25 14.00 -11.38 35.55
CA ILE A 25 14.78 -10.17 35.24
C ILE A 25 15.13 -10.13 33.74
N TYR A 26 15.52 -11.27 33.16
CA TYR A 26 15.78 -11.40 31.73
C TYR A 26 14.54 -11.09 30.90
N LYS A 27 13.38 -11.71 31.21
CA LYS A 27 12.11 -11.46 30.50
C LYS A 27 11.71 -10.00 30.55
N ASP A 28 11.82 -9.36 31.70
CA ASP A 28 11.52 -7.93 31.85
C ASP A 28 12.48 -7.05 31.04
N GLY A 29 13.75 -7.45 30.96
CA GLY A 29 14.73 -6.83 30.08
C GLY A 29 14.34 -6.90 28.60
N ILE A 30 13.84 -8.05 28.14
CA ILE A 30 13.36 -8.23 26.75
C ILE A 30 12.07 -7.45 26.51
N LYS A 31 11.12 -7.43 27.46
CA LYS A 31 9.89 -6.60 27.37
C LYS A 31 10.23 -5.12 27.18
N ARG A 32 11.19 -4.61 27.95
CA ARG A 32 11.65 -3.22 27.80
C ARG A 32 12.27 -2.96 26.42
N LYS A 33 12.99 -3.93 25.85
CA LYS A 33 13.50 -3.83 24.47
C LYS A 33 12.35 -3.79 23.46
N LEU A 34 11.37 -4.67 23.59
CA LEU A 34 10.15 -4.67 22.74
C LEU A 34 9.44 -3.31 22.78
N ASP A 35 9.29 -2.71 23.95
CA ASP A 35 8.65 -1.40 24.11
C ASP A 35 9.44 -0.24 23.48
N GLN A 36 10.73 -0.45 23.19
CA GLN A 36 11.60 0.52 22.54
C GLN A 36 11.74 0.28 21.03
N MET A 37 11.31 -0.87 20.52
CA MET A 37 11.38 -1.19 19.10
C MET A 37 10.55 -0.21 18.27
N LYS A 38 11.15 0.28 17.19
CA LYS A 38 10.49 1.14 16.20
C LYS A 38 10.73 0.57 14.81
N PHE A 39 9.71 0.62 13.98
CA PHE A 39 9.83 0.30 12.57
C PHE A 39 10.07 1.60 11.79
N GLU A 40 11.15 1.64 11.03
CA GLU A 40 11.59 2.85 10.32
C GLU A 40 10.80 3.07 9.01
N GLY A 41 10.31 2.00 8.37
CA GLY A 41 9.52 2.04 7.13
C GLY A 41 10.28 2.57 5.91
N GLY A 42 9.56 2.69 4.78
CA GLY A 42 10.11 3.21 3.51
C GLY A 42 11.13 2.28 2.83
N GLU A 43 11.96 2.84 1.95
CA GLU A 43 12.98 2.08 1.18
C GLU A 43 14.10 1.48 2.04
N GLY A 44 14.24 1.91 3.30
CA GLY A 44 15.22 1.39 4.26
C GLY A 44 14.68 0.32 5.23
N GLY A 45 13.37 0.10 5.28
CA GLY A 45 12.75 -0.78 6.27
C GLY A 45 12.61 -2.23 5.78
N ASP A 46 13.41 -3.15 6.32
CA ASP A 46 13.19 -4.59 6.13
C ASP A 46 12.10 -5.08 7.09
N THR A 47 10.86 -5.11 6.61
CA THR A 47 9.70 -5.62 7.38
C THR A 47 9.91 -7.07 7.82
N THR A 48 10.57 -7.89 7.02
CA THR A 48 10.79 -9.31 7.35
C THR A 48 11.76 -9.44 8.51
N ALA A 49 12.91 -8.78 8.44
CA ALA A 49 13.90 -8.77 9.51
C ALA A 49 13.33 -8.19 10.81
N PHE A 50 12.60 -7.07 10.71
CA PHE A 50 11.95 -6.46 11.86
C PHE A 50 10.96 -7.40 12.55
N LEU A 51 10.06 -8.04 11.79
CA LEU A 51 9.07 -8.96 12.35
C LEU A 51 9.72 -10.23 12.92
N ALA A 52 10.80 -10.72 12.31
CA ALA A 52 11.56 -11.86 12.83
C ALA A 52 12.23 -11.53 14.18
N GLU A 53 12.85 -10.35 14.29
CA GLU A 53 13.44 -9.90 15.55
C GLU A 53 12.38 -9.69 16.63
N PHE A 54 11.28 -9.02 16.28
CA PHE A 54 10.16 -8.77 17.18
C PHE A 54 9.58 -10.10 17.70
N ARG A 55 9.32 -11.07 16.81
CA ARG A 55 8.84 -12.40 17.18
C ARG A 55 9.81 -13.12 18.10
N SER A 56 11.11 -13.09 17.78
CA SER A 56 12.15 -13.67 18.64
C SER A 56 12.14 -13.07 20.05
N HIS A 57 11.90 -11.77 20.16
CA HIS A 57 11.80 -11.11 21.45
C HIS A 57 10.52 -11.49 22.21
N CYS A 58 9.38 -11.61 21.53
CA CYS A 58 8.15 -12.13 22.13
C CYS A 58 8.34 -13.55 22.68
N ASP A 59 8.95 -14.44 21.90
CA ASP A 59 9.22 -15.83 22.31
C ASP A 59 10.14 -15.87 23.55
N LYS A 60 11.22 -15.09 23.56
CA LYS A 60 12.15 -14.97 24.70
C LYS A 60 11.50 -14.38 25.96
N ALA A 61 10.51 -13.51 25.80
CA ALA A 61 9.78 -12.90 26.89
C ALA A 61 8.54 -13.71 27.34
N GLU A 62 8.27 -14.86 26.70
CA GLU A 62 7.06 -15.67 26.88
C GLU A 62 5.78 -14.82 26.70
N ILE A 63 5.75 -13.98 25.66
CA ILE A 63 4.57 -13.20 25.27
C ILE A 63 3.82 -13.96 24.18
N ASP A 64 2.74 -14.62 24.57
CA ASP A 64 1.86 -15.41 23.71
C ASP A 64 0.43 -14.84 23.61
N ASN A 65 0.13 -13.76 24.35
CA ASN A 65 -1.17 -13.13 24.31
C ASN A 65 -1.37 -12.31 23.01
N PRO A 66 -2.36 -12.64 22.16
CA PRO A 66 -2.55 -11.94 20.88
C PRO A 66 -2.86 -10.46 21.03
N GLN A 67 -3.58 -10.04 22.08
CA GLN A 67 -3.90 -8.62 22.30
C GLN A 67 -2.66 -7.83 22.74
N GLU A 68 -1.79 -8.43 23.56
CA GLU A 68 -0.51 -7.81 23.91
C GLU A 68 0.37 -7.62 22.67
N ILE A 69 0.46 -8.64 21.81
CA ILE A 69 1.22 -8.57 20.55
C ILE A 69 0.69 -7.46 19.64
N LYS A 70 -0.64 -7.37 19.43
CA LYS A 70 -1.25 -6.30 18.63
C LYS A 70 -0.90 -4.92 19.16
N ASN A 71 -1.04 -4.71 20.47
CA ASN A 71 -0.78 -3.42 21.10
C ASN A 71 0.70 -3.01 20.97
N ARG A 72 1.62 -3.97 21.14
CA ARG A 72 3.05 -3.73 20.95
C ARG A 72 3.38 -3.42 19.49
N LEU A 73 2.90 -4.21 18.52
CA LEU A 73 3.09 -3.96 17.09
C LEU A 73 2.52 -2.62 16.64
N LEU A 74 1.34 -2.23 17.14
CA LEU A 74 0.73 -0.93 16.80
C LEU A 74 1.61 0.25 17.23
N ARG A 75 2.33 0.12 18.35
CA ARG A 75 3.23 1.15 18.88
C ARG A 75 4.52 1.31 18.07
N THR A 76 4.98 0.24 17.39
CA THR A 76 6.27 0.29 16.70
C THR A 76 6.27 1.22 15.50
N TYR A 77 5.10 1.49 14.91
CA TYR A 77 4.95 2.41 13.78
C TYR A 77 3.80 3.39 13.94
N SER A 78 3.55 3.84 15.18
CA SER A 78 2.40 4.68 15.52
C SER A 78 2.42 6.09 14.90
N SER A 79 3.58 6.55 14.44
CA SER A 79 3.71 7.83 13.72
C SER A 79 3.18 7.76 12.28
N ASN A 80 3.04 6.57 11.72
CA ASN A 80 2.44 6.39 10.40
C ASN A 80 0.93 6.22 10.57
N GLU A 81 0.18 7.28 10.27
CA GLU A 81 -1.28 7.30 10.42
C GLU A 81 -2.00 6.27 9.54
N PHE A 82 -1.52 6.03 8.30
CA PHE A 82 -2.08 5.00 7.44
C PHE A 82 -1.94 3.63 8.07
N PHE A 83 -0.74 3.28 8.52
CA PHE A 83 -0.48 2.02 9.19
C PHE A 83 -1.34 1.89 10.45
N LYS A 84 -1.35 2.91 11.31
CA LYS A 84 -2.11 2.93 12.56
C LYS A 84 -3.59 2.62 12.32
N ASN A 85 -4.21 3.25 11.33
CA ASN A 85 -5.64 3.09 11.04
C ASN A 85 -5.94 1.76 10.34
N GLU A 86 -5.20 1.42 9.28
CA GLU A 86 -5.43 0.19 8.52
C GLU A 86 -5.11 -1.07 9.34
N PHE A 87 -3.99 -1.09 10.06
CA PHE A 87 -3.63 -2.21 10.90
C PHE A 87 -4.66 -2.42 12.00
N SER A 88 -5.03 -1.37 12.75
CA SER A 88 -6.04 -1.47 13.82
C SER A 88 -7.37 -2.03 13.30
N LYS A 89 -7.82 -1.57 12.12
CA LYS A 89 -9.05 -2.06 11.49
C LYS A 89 -8.94 -3.54 11.12
N ARG A 90 -7.86 -3.96 10.44
CA ARG A 90 -7.71 -5.33 9.94
C ARG A 90 -7.46 -6.36 11.04
N VAL A 91 -6.78 -5.99 12.13
CA VAL A 91 -6.51 -6.92 13.26
C VAL A 91 -7.67 -7.03 14.25
N THR A 92 -8.74 -6.26 14.07
CA THR A 92 -9.94 -6.33 14.92
C THR A 92 -10.53 -7.74 14.83
N GLY A 93 -10.73 -8.40 15.98
CA GLY A 93 -11.25 -9.77 16.05
C GLY A 93 -10.26 -10.89 15.74
N VAL A 94 -9.05 -10.60 15.24
CA VAL A 94 -8.05 -11.63 14.91
C VAL A 94 -7.44 -12.24 16.19
N THR A 95 -7.40 -13.56 16.32
CA THR A 95 -6.80 -14.24 17.49
C THR A 95 -5.52 -15.00 17.15
N SER A 96 -5.29 -15.34 15.88
CA SER A 96 -4.06 -16.00 15.44
C SER A 96 -2.89 -15.03 15.42
N ILE A 97 -1.80 -15.39 16.10
CA ILE A 97 -0.55 -14.61 16.12
C ILE A 97 0.08 -14.54 14.72
N ASP A 98 0.08 -15.65 13.99
CA ASP A 98 0.65 -15.71 12.64
C ASP A 98 -0.12 -14.79 11.68
N GLU A 99 -1.45 -14.73 11.81
CA GLU A 99 -2.28 -13.82 11.01
C GLU A 99 -2.03 -12.36 11.37
N ILE A 100 -1.79 -12.04 12.66
CA ILE A 100 -1.43 -10.67 13.08
C ILE A 100 -0.12 -10.22 12.40
N TYR A 101 0.91 -11.09 12.37
CA TYR A 101 2.18 -10.79 11.70
C TYR A 101 2.00 -10.61 10.18
N LYS A 102 1.20 -11.47 9.56
CA LYS A 102 0.87 -11.38 8.14
C LYS A 102 0.18 -10.06 7.80
N LEU A 103 -0.85 -9.68 8.57
CA LEU A 103 -1.57 -8.41 8.39
C LEU A 103 -0.66 -7.19 8.57
N TYR A 104 0.30 -7.24 9.51
CA TYR A 104 1.29 -6.17 9.64
C TYR A 104 2.07 -5.99 8.33
N SER A 105 2.61 -7.09 7.79
CA SER A 105 3.38 -7.09 6.54
C SER A 105 2.53 -6.62 5.35
N GLU A 106 1.27 -7.07 5.25
CA GLU A 106 0.34 -6.65 4.20
C GLU A 106 0.04 -5.15 4.26
N VAL A 107 -0.24 -4.59 5.44
CA VAL A 107 -0.52 -3.15 5.60
C VAL A 107 0.71 -2.31 5.21
N ILE A 108 1.92 -2.74 5.60
CA ILE A 108 3.15 -2.06 5.16
C ILE A 108 3.29 -2.14 3.63
N SER A 109 3.04 -3.31 3.03
CA SER A 109 3.09 -3.49 1.58
C SER A 109 2.08 -2.60 0.86
N ASP A 110 0.84 -2.52 1.34
CA ASP A 110 -0.22 -1.69 0.77
C ASP A 110 0.12 -0.20 0.82
N SER A 111 0.82 0.25 1.87
CA SER A 111 1.25 1.64 1.99
C SER A 111 2.15 2.09 0.84
N SER A 112 2.97 1.17 0.29
CA SER A 112 3.88 1.43 -0.83
C SER A 112 3.17 1.42 -2.18
N LYS A 113 2.04 0.73 -2.29
CA LYS A 113 1.23 0.60 -3.51
C LYS A 113 0.23 1.74 -3.68
N ALA A 114 0.06 2.56 -2.66
CA ALA A 114 -0.89 3.67 -2.69
C ALA A 114 -0.53 4.65 -3.82
N ILE A 115 -1.47 4.83 -4.74
CA ILE A 115 -1.34 5.80 -5.83
C ILE A 115 -1.48 7.20 -5.23
N LYS A 116 -0.49 8.05 -5.46
CA LYS A 116 -0.52 9.46 -5.08
C LYS A 116 -0.94 10.31 -6.26
N TYR A 117 -1.48 11.49 -5.98
CA TYR A 117 -1.88 12.46 -7.01
C TYR A 117 -1.18 13.79 -6.77
N GLY A 118 -0.95 14.54 -7.84
CA GLY A 118 -0.11 15.74 -7.87
C GLY A 118 0.90 15.69 -9.03
N PRO A 119 1.31 16.85 -9.60
CA PRO A 119 2.22 16.93 -10.74
C PRO A 119 3.63 16.36 -10.51
N GLU A 120 3.99 16.09 -9.26
CA GLU A 120 5.21 15.44 -8.79
C GLU A 120 5.14 13.90 -8.81
N PHE A 121 3.94 13.32 -8.84
CA PHE A 121 3.71 11.87 -8.86
C PHE A 121 3.32 11.42 -10.27
N LEU A 122 4.33 11.07 -11.08
CA LEU A 122 4.12 10.62 -12.45
C LEU A 122 3.72 9.15 -12.50
N ILE A 123 2.72 8.87 -13.33
CA ILE A 123 2.25 7.52 -13.64
C ILE A 123 2.31 7.28 -15.14
N ALA A 124 2.37 6.00 -15.51
CA ALA A 124 2.18 5.55 -16.87
C ALA A 124 1.08 4.48 -16.89
N ILE A 125 0.20 4.57 -17.87
CA ILE A 125 -0.96 3.70 -18.02
C ILE A 125 -0.68 2.72 -19.15
N LYS A 126 -0.66 1.42 -18.86
CA LYS A 126 -0.33 0.36 -19.83
C LYS A 126 -1.57 -0.44 -20.17
N HIS A 127 -1.88 -0.58 -21.45
CA HIS A 127 -2.89 -1.51 -21.93
C HIS A 127 -2.41 -2.95 -21.71
N LEU A 128 -3.18 -3.75 -20.95
CA LEU A 128 -2.77 -5.09 -20.56
C LEU A 128 -2.55 -6.02 -21.77
N VAL A 129 -3.43 -5.96 -22.77
CA VAL A 129 -3.41 -6.88 -23.92
C VAL A 129 -2.30 -6.52 -24.92
N THR A 130 -2.21 -5.24 -25.33
CA THR A 130 -1.22 -4.83 -26.35
C THR A 130 0.14 -4.50 -25.73
N GLY A 131 0.20 -4.28 -24.43
CA GLY A 131 1.39 -3.84 -23.71
C GLY A 131 1.82 -2.40 -24.04
N LYS A 132 1.01 -1.66 -24.80
CA LYS A 132 1.29 -0.28 -25.21
C LYS A 132 0.81 0.71 -24.15
N TYR A 133 1.48 1.85 -24.06
CA TYR A 133 1.12 2.89 -23.09
C TYR A 133 0.11 3.90 -23.66
N LEU A 134 -0.75 4.43 -22.78
CA LEU A 134 -1.58 5.59 -23.10
C LEU A 134 -0.66 6.80 -23.27
N SER A 135 -0.77 7.47 -24.41
CA SER A 135 0.14 8.53 -24.80
C SER A 135 -0.59 9.74 -25.37
N SER A 136 0.04 10.91 -25.24
CA SER A 136 -0.42 12.16 -25.84
C SER A 136 0.76 13.00 -26.33
N ARG A 137 0.54 13.94 -27.24
CA ARG A 137 1.60 14.80 -27.81
C ARG A 137 1.02 16.15 -28.23
N GLU A 138 1.86 17.15 -28.49
CA GLU A 138 1.47 18.52 -28.88
C GLU A 138 0.92 18.61 -30.32
N ILE A 139 -0.01 17.72 -30.66
CA ILE A 139 -0.70 17.67 -31.94
C ILE A 139 -2.19 17.53 -31.64
N ASN A 140 -3.03 18.22 -32.42
CA ASN A 140 -4.48 18.15 -32.32
C ASN A 140 -5.08 17.32 -33.45
N TYR A 141 -6.29 16.77 -33.23
CA TYR A 141 -7.05 16.15 -34.31
C TYR A 141 -7.36 17.18 -35.41
N GLN A 142 -7.26 16.77 -36.67
CA GLN A 142 -7.57 17.66 -37.82
C GLN A 142 -9.08 17.88 -37.98
N THR A 143 -9.88 16.93 -37.51
CA THR A 143 -11.34 16.87 -37.59
C THR A 143 -11.95 16.61 -36.21
N GLY A 144 -13.28 16.70 -36.07
CA GLY A 144 -13.94 16.47 -34.79
C GLY A 144 -13.68 17.59 -33.78
N SER A 145 -13.36 17.23 -32.54
CA SER A 145 -13.15 18.18 -31.44
C SER A 145 -11.99 19.16 -31.65
N LYS A 146 -11.04 18.81 -32.53
CA LYS A 146 -9.74 19.50 -32.71
C LYS A 146 -8.94 19.66 -31.41
N ARG A 147 -9.23 18.82 -30.41
CA ARG A 147 -8.45 18.75 -29.16
C ARG A 147 -7.17 17.94 -29.37
N GLN A 148 -6.34 17.93 -28.34
CA GLN A 148 -5.09 17.19 -28.31
C GLN A 148 -5.33 15.70 -28.58
N VAL A 149 -4.45 15.10 -29.41
CA VAL A 149 -4.52 13.67 -29.71
C VAL A 149 -4.11 12.83 -28.51
N VAL A 150 -4.88 11.78 -28.27
CA VAL A 150 -4.60 10.73 -27.29
C VAL A 150 -4.59 9.40 -28.03
N PHE A 151 -3.57 8.58 -27.78
CA PHE A 151 -3.36 7.37 -28.57
C PHE A 151 -2.68 6.26 -27.77
N CYS A 152 -2.77 5.03 -28.29
CA CYS A 152 -2.04 3.89 -27.77
C CYS A 152 -0.63 3.89 -28.40
N GLY A 153 0.36 4.32 -27.62
CA GLY A 153 1.74 4.52 -28.04
C GLY A 153 2.57 3.23 -28.17
N GLU A 154 3.85 3.34 -27.84
CA GLU A 154 4.78 2.22 -27.92
C GLU A 154 4.68 1.30 -26.69
N LYS A 155 5.33 0.13 -26.77
CA LYS A 155 5.50 -0.78 -25.63
C LYS A 155 6.61 -0.35 -24.66
N ILE A 156 7.34 0.72 -25.01
CA ILE A 156 8.46 1.29 -24.25
C ILE A 156 8.03 2.67 -23.75
N LEU A 157 8.35 2.97 -22.49
CA LEU A 157 8.08 4.29 -21.89
C LEU A 157 8.86 5.38 -22.62
N ASN A 158 8.18 6.49 -22.89
CA ASN A 158 8.78 7.72 -23.41
C ASN A 158 8.06 8.94 -22.81
N GLU A 159 8.52 10.14 -23.17
CA GLU A 159 7.98 11.40 -22.66
C GLU A 159 6.47 11.59 -22.85
N ASN A 160 5.89 10.99 -23.88
CA ASN A 160 4.46 11.10 -24.20
C ASN A 160 3.60 10.18 -23.33
N CYS A 161 4.20 9.31 -22.52
CA CYS A 161 3.51 8.33 -21.69
C CYS A 161 3.31 8.79 -20.23
N TRP A 162 3.82 9.97 -19.88
CA TRP A 162 3.78 10.46 -18.50
C TRP A 162 2.51 11.26 -18.23
N TRP A 163 1.79 10.82 -17.22
CA TRP A 163 0.59 11.48 -16.73
C TRP A 163 0.71 11.72 -15.23
N TYR A 164 -0.07 12.64 -14.71
CA TYR A 164 -0.29 12.76 -13.27
C TYR A 164 -1.78 12.84 -12.99
N LEU A 165 -2.16 12.46 -11.78
CA LEU A 165 -3.53 12.53 -11.32
C LEU A 165 -3.77 13.84 -10.58
N SER A 166 -4.99 14.37 -10.67
CA SER A 166 -5.56 15.29 -9.69
C SER A 166 -6.90 14.73 -9.19
N CYS A 167 -7.33 15.13 -7.99
CA CYS A 167 -8.53 14.62 -7.35
C CYS A 167 -9.48 15.77 -7.00
N GLU A 168 -10.76 15.64 -7.33
CA GLU A 168 -11.79 16.56 -6.84
C GLU A 168 -12.27 16.13 -5.45
N ASN A 169 -12.59 17.12 -4.61
CA ASN A 169 -13.20 16.99 -3.28
C ASN A 169 -12.54 16.01 -2.28
N GLN A 170 -12.06 16.56 -1.17
CA GLN A 170 -11.35 15.81 -0.12
C GLN A 170 -12.19 15.61 1.14
N SER A 171 -13.50 15.91 1.11
CA SER A 171 -14.34 15.98 2.31
C SER A 171 -14.59 14.63 2.98
N HIS A 172 -14.46 13.52 2.25
CA HIS A 172 -14.59 12.15 2.77
C HIS A 172 -13.26 11.54 3.22
N LYS A 173 -12.12 12.23 3.03
CA LYS A 173 -10.79 11.70 3.31
C LYS A 173 -10.30 12.13 4.68
N ASP A 174 -9.79 11.15 5.43
CA ASP A 174 -8.99 11.43 6.61
C ASP A 174 -7.68 12.12 6.22
N GLU A 175 -7.03 12.80 7.18
CA GLU A 175 -5.82 13.59 6.93
C GLU A 175 -4.70 12.79 6.24
N PHE A 176 -4.43 11.57 6.70
CA PHE A 176 -3.44 10.65 6.10
C PHE A 176 -3.77 10.11 4.71
N GLN A 177 -5.00 10.35 4.23
CA GLN A 177 -5.47 9.93 2.90
C GLN A 177 -5.45 11.08 1.90
N LYS A 178 -5.25 12.33 2.34
CA LYS A 178 -5.39 13.54 1.50
C LYS A 178 -4.45 13.59 0.29
N ASN A 179 -3.36 12.84 0.24
CA ASN A 179 -2.47 12.79 -0.92
C ASN A 179 -2.55 11.47 -1.71
N LYS A 180 -3.53 10.62 -1.38
CA LYS A 180 -3.72 9.30 -2.00
C LYS A 180 -5.01 9.27 -2.80
N VAL A 181 -5.01 8.45 -3.85
CA VAL A 181 -6.20 8.07 -4.60
C VAL A 181 -6.81 6.85 -3.91
N LEU A 182 -8.07 6.99 -3.50
CA LEU A 182 -8.91 5.95 -2.95
C LEU A 182 -9.89 5.45 -4.00
N TYR A 183 -10.52 4.32 -3.71
CA TYR A 183 -11.64 3.83 -4.49
C TYR A 183 -12.79 4.85 -4.44
N ASP A 184 -13.53 5.00 -5.54
CA ASP A 184 -14.59 6.00 -5.77
C ASP A 184 -14.15 7.47 -5.80
N ASP A 185 -12.85 7.77 -5.71
CA ASP A 185 -12.37 9.13 -5.94
C ASP A 185 -12.60 9.55 -7.40
N VAL A 186 -13.10 10.78 -7.58
CA VAL A 186 -13.13 11.42 -8.88
C VAL A 186 -11.74 11.96 -9.20
N VAL A 187 -11.06 11.31 -10.14
CA VAL A 187 -9.71 11.67 -10.57
C VAL A 187 -9.68 12.17 -12.01
N TYR A 188 -8.78 13.12 -12.25
CA TYR A 188 -8.48 13.65 -13.56
C TYR A 188 -7.07 13.25 -13.96
N LEU A 189 -6.92 12.86 -15.22
CA LEU A 189 -5.64 12.43 -15.76
C LEU A 189 -5.08 13.54 -16.64
N THR A 190 -3.95 14.13 -16.24
CA THR A 190 -3.32 15.24 -16.97
C THR A 190 -1.99 14.81 -17.57
N HIS A 191 -1.82 15.08 -18.87
CA HIS A 191 -0.59 14.74 -19.57
C HIS A 191 0.54 15.66 -19.11
N LYS A 192 1.66 15.07 -18.66
CA LYS A 192 2.74 15.83 -18.02
C LYS A 192 3.35 16.87 -18.94
N LYS A 193 3.63 16.50 -20.20
CA LYS A 193 4.33 17.37 -21.15
C LYS A 193 3.48 18.57 -21.56
N THR A 194 2.18 18.37 -21.77
CA THR A 194 1.31 19.40 -22.35
C THR A 194 0.37 20.06 -21.35
N GLY A 195 0.32 19.59 -20.11
CA GLY A 195 -0.59 20.08 -19.07
C GLY A 195 -2.08 19.89 -19.41
N THR A 196 -2.40 19.12 -20.44
CA THR A 196 -3.77 18.95 -20.92
C THR A 196 -4.43 17.78 -20.18
N THR A 197 -5.59 18.05 -19.59
CA THR A 197 -6.39 17.02 -18.92
C THR A 197 -7.20 16.23 -19.94
N LEU A 198 -7.15 14.91 -19.81
CA LEU A 198 -7.98 14.00 -20.58
C LEU A 198 -9.46 14.33 -20.33
N SER A 199 -10.18 14.65 -21.40
CA SER A 199 -11.59 15.03 -21.32
C SER A 199 -12.37 14.35 -22.44
N LEU A 200 -13.53 13.81 -22.09
CA LEU A 200 -14.45 13.20 -23.03
C LEU A 200 -15.38 14.27 -23.62
N SER A 201 -15.80 14.05 -24.86
CA SER A 201 -16.85 14.85 -25.48
C SER A 201 -17.91 13.95 -26.08
N ASP A 202 -19.15 14.08 -25.60
CA ASP A 202 -20.30 13.36 -26.14
C ASP A 202 -20.76 13.88 -27.51
N PHE A 203 -20.15 14.98 -27.98
CA PHE A 203 -20.58 15.70 -29.19
C PHE A 203 -19.79 15.30 -30.45
N TYR A 204 -18.64 14.64 -30.30
CA TYR A 204 -17.76 14.31 -31.42
C TYR A 204 -17.49 12.80 -31.47
N ARG A 205 -17.28 12.26 -32.68
CA ARG A 205 -17.05 10.84 -32.91
C ARG A 205 -15.57 10.56 -33.17
N SER A 206 -15.11 9.38 -32.73
CA SER A 206 -13.76 8.86 -32.98
C SER A 206 -13.44 8.86 -34.48
N PRO A 207 -12.25 9.34 -34.88
CA PRO A 207 -11.85 9.44 -36.28
C PRO A 207 -11.88 8.12 -37.06
N LYS A 208 -11.79 6.98 -36.37
CA LYS A 208 -11.61 5.67 -37.00
C LYS A 208 -12.80 4.72 -36.81
N THR A 209 -13.45 4.74 -35.66
CA THR A 209 -14.45 3.73 -35.29
C THR A 209 -15.88 4.25 -35.27
N SER A 210 -16.11 5.55 -35.47
CA SER A 210 -17.44 6.19 -35.41
C SER A 210 -18.18 6.10 -34.06
N TYR A 211 -17.57 5.51 -33.02
CA TYR A 211 -18.00 5.66 -31.63
C TYR A 211 -17.76 7.10 -31.14
N ALA A 212 -18.15 7.47 -29.91
CA ALA A 212 -17.75 8.76 -29.33
C ALA A 212 -16.22 8.92 -29.40
N GLU A 213 -15.73 10.17 -29.49
CA GLU A 213 -14.30 10.52 -29.45
C GLU A 213 -13.75 10.18 -28.04
N ASP A 214 -13.51 8.88 -27.88
CA ASP A 214 -12.80 8.09 -26.86
C ASP A 214 -13.46 7.62 -25.54
N ILE A 215 -12.73 6.68 -24.91
CA ILE A 215 -13.04 5.58 -23.97
C ILE A 215 -13.69 5.94 -22.62
N LYS A 216 -14.67 5.11 -22.18
CA LYS A 216 -15.25 5.10 -20.82
C LYS A 216 -14.31 4.42 -19.81
N PHE A 217 -14.10 5.04 -18.64
CA PHE A 217 -13.37 4.47 -17.51
C PHE A 217 -14.32 4.17 -16.34
N PHE A 218 -14.28 2.95 -15.81
CA PHE A 218 -14.81 2.59 -14.50
C PHE A 218 -13.70 1.88 -13.72
N PHE A 219 -13.42 2.34 -12.50
CA PHE A 219 -12.48 1.69 -11.59
C PHE A 219 -13.16 0.46 -10.97
N LEU A 220 -12.75 -0.75 -11.37
CA LEU A 220 -13.15 -1.99 -10.72
C LEU A 220 -11.94 -2.94 -10.64
N GLN A 221 -11.42 -3.10 -9.42
CA GLN A 221 -10.57 -4.16 -8.83
C GLN A 221 -9.32 -4.70 -9.56
N TYR A 222 -9.16 -4.48 -10.86
CA TYR A 222 -7.97 -4.71 -11.65
C TYR A 222 -7.89 -3.57 -12.65
N ILE A 223 -6.72 -2.97 -12.85
CA ILE A 223 -6.53 -1.98 -13.91
C ILE A 223 -6.58 -2.73 -15.25
N VAL A 224 -7.79 -3.00 -15.74
CA VAL A 224 -8.08 -3.55 -17.06
C VAL A 224 -8.56 -2.39 -17.91
N PHE A 225 -7.64 -1.82 -18.69
CA PHE A 225 -8.01 -0.91 -19.76
C PHE A 225 -8.66 -1.74 -20.88
N ASN A 226 -9.96 -1.60 -21.10
CA ASN A 226 -10.59 -2.08 -22.32
C ASN A 226 -10.48 -0.97 -23.38
N LEU A 227 -9.31 -0.88 -24.04
CA LEU A 227 -9.09 -0.01 -25.19
C LEU A 227 -9.76 -0.60 -26.44
N HIS A 228 -11.10 -0.67 -26.45
CA HIS A 228 -11.86 -1.13 -27.62
C HIS A 228 -12.07 -0.02 -28.67
N GLY A 229 -11.68 1.23 -28.38
CA GLY A 229 -11.94 2.39 -29.26
C GLY A 229 -10.74 2.91 -30.07
N LEU A 230 -9.52 2.43 -29.79
CA LEU A 230 -8.26 2.97 -30.32
C LEU A 230 -7.62 2.12 -31.43
N ILE A 231 -8.40 1.20 -32.05
CA ILE A 231 -7.96 0.46 -33.25
C ILE A 231 -8.40 1.19 -34.49
#